data_AF-A0A7J4SME2-F1
#
_entry.id   AF-A0A7J4SME2-F1
#
_cell.length_a   1.000
_cell.length_b   1.000
_cell.length_c   1.000
_cell.angle_alpha   90.00
_cell.angle_beta   90.00
_cell.angle_gamma   90.00
#
_symmetry.space_group_name_H-M   'P 1'
#
loop_
_entity.id
_entity.type
_entity.pdbx_description
1 polymer ?
#
loop_
_entity_poly.entity_id
_entity_poly.type
_entity_poly.pdbx_seq_one_letter_code
_entity_poly.pdbx_strand_id
1 'polypeptide(L)'
;HSGSRGLGHQVCSEHSRKFEQKYRRTSDGWYAEEYDFTLSDRQLACAPIHSKEGQQYLQEMNAAANFAFANRSALAHRLREVLKLEMGIDGEARTLYDVAHNIAKIETHNLHGKNCQCAVHRKGATRAFSGDSGHIESSFQNTGQPVLVPGDMGTGSWIMAGPKTGQNQAFGSSCHGAGRALSRTKAKKTIDGKKLKQRLENSGIRIHASTPNVLSEEAPDAYKDVDEVIDLTNKAGLARPVVRMKPNIVIKG
;
A
#
# COMPACT_ATOMS: atom_id res chain seq x y z
N HIS A 1 -9.08 0.04 -4.55
CA HIS A 1 -7.66 0.34 -4.28
C HIS A 1 -7.24 1.55 -5.12
N SER A 2 -6.95 2.69 -4.49
CA SER A 2 -6.54 3.92 -5.18
C SER A 2 -5.71 4.81 -4.24
N GLY A 3 -4.94 5.73 -4.81
CA GLY A 3 -4.01 6.59 -4.08
C GLY A 3 -4.24 8.08 -4.32
N SER A 4 -3.17 8.86 -4.18
CA SER A 4 -3.13 10.31 -4.32
C SER A 4 -3.19 10.82 -5.77
N ARG A 5 -3.43 9.93 -6.74
CA ARG A 5 -3.42 10.22 -8.19
C ARG A 5 -2.12 10.93 -8.60
N GLY A 6 -2.18 11.89 -9.52
CA GLY A 6 -1.01 12.64 -9.99
C GLY A 6 -0.36 13.52 -8.92
N LEU A 7 -1.13 14.00 -7.93
CA LEU A 7 -0.63 14.93 -6.91
C LEU A 7 0.53 14.34 -6.11
N GLY A 8 0.34 13.17 -5.50
CA GLY A 8 1.43 12.56 -4.70
C GLY A 8 2.61 12.09 -5.55
N HIS A 9 2.38 11.74 -6.82
CA HIS A 9 3.47 11.46 -7.76
C HIS A 9 4.34 12.70 -8.00
N GLN A 10 3.69 13.85 -8.21
CA GLN A 10 4.39 15.12 -8.43
C GLN A 10 5.17 15.55 -7.18
N VAL A 11 4.55 15.51 -6.00
CA VAL A 11 5.23 15.79 -4.71
C VAL A 11 6.47 14.91 -4.56
N CYS A 12 6.35 13.60 -4.76
CA CYS A 12 7.49 12.69 -4.67
C CYS A 12 8.59 13.03 -5.68
N SER A 13 8.22 13.31 -6.94
CA SER A 13 9.17 13.60 -8.01
C SER A 13 9.94 14.90 -7.77
N GLU A 14 9.26 15.95 -7.30
CA GLU A 14 9.88 17.24 -7.03
C GLU A 14 10.88 17.15 -5.87
N HIS A 15 10.49 16.53 -4.75
CA HIS A 15 11.39 16.37 -3.60
C HIS A 15 12.56 15.43 -3.91
N SER A 16 12.32 14.32 -4.60
CA SER A 16 13.40 13.41 -5.00
C SER A 16 14.43 14.13 -5.87
N ARG A 17 14.00 14.92 -6.86
CA ARG A 17 14.92 15.71 -7.71
C ARG A 17 15.69 16.74 -6.90
N LYS A 18 15.04 17.45 -5.96
CA LYS A 18 15.69 18.43 -5.08
C LYS A 18 16.76 17.75 -4.20
N PHE A 19 16.45 16.59 -3.63
CA PHE A 19 17.41 15.85 -2.81
C PHE A 19 18.57 15.34 -3.66
N GLU A 20 18.31 14.69 -4.79
CA GLU A 20 19.35 14.18 -5.69
C GLU A 20 20.37 15.26 -6.10
N GLN A 21 19.92 16.51 -6.32
CA GLN A 21 20.80 17.62 -6.68
C GLN A 21 21.79 18.00 -5.58
N LYS A 22 21.52 17.66 -4.32
CA LYS A 22 22.44 17.90 -3.19
C LYS A 22 23.57 16.86 -3.11
N TYR A 23 23.43 15.72 -3.77
CA TYR A 23 24.42 14.65 -3.74
C TYR A 23 25.36 14.73 -4.96
N ARG A 24 26.66 14.69 -4.71
CA ARG A 24 27.70 14.58 -5.74
C ARG A 24 28.36 13.20 -5.73
N ARG A 25 28.74 12.70 -6.90
CA ARG A 25 29.46 11.43 -7.03
C ARG A 25 30.88 11.58 -6.47
N THR A 26 31.28 10.65 -5.61
CA THR A 26 32.63 10.52 -5.04
C THR A 26 33.17 9.11 -5.27
N SER A 27 34.41 8.84 -4.84
CA SER A 27 34.98 7.48 -4.80
C SER A 27 34.12 6.52 -3.97
N ASP A 28 33.57 7.01 -2.87
CA ASP A 28 32.93 6.19 -1.85
C ASP A 28 31.40 6.15 -1.96
N GLY A 29 30.80 6.90 -2.88
CA GLY A 29 29.36 6.91 -3.08
C GLY A 29 28.81 8.21 -3.65
N TRP A 30 27.65 8.61 -3.14
CA TRP A 30 26.96 9.87 -3.41
C TRP A 30 26.96 10.68 -2.12
N TYR A 31 27.82 11.69 -2.03
CA TYR A 31 28.03 12.48 -0.81
C TYR A 31 27.24 13.78 -0.86
N ALA A 32 26.55 14.13 0.23
CA ALA A 32 25.91 15.43 0.41
C ALA A 32 26.66 16.23 1.47
N GLU A 33 27.30 17.32 1.06
CA GLU A 33 28.11 18.17 1.94
C GLU A 33 27.29 18.84 3.05
N GLU A 34 26.06 19.26 2.74
CA GLU A 34 25.16 19.89 3.70
C GLU A 34 24.69 18.93 4.80
N TYR A 35 24.67 17.63 4.51
CA TYR A 35 24.16 16.61 5.43
C TYR A 35 25.24 15.75 6.07
N ASP A 36 26.47 15.83 5.55
CA ASP A 36 27.65 15.11 6.01
C ASP A 36 27.46 13.58 6.06
N PHE A 37 26.84 13.01 5.01
CA PHE A 37 26.80 11.57 4.83
C PHE A 37 26.81 11.15 3.35
N THR A 38 27.18 9.89 3.14
CA THR A 38 27.32 9.27 1.81
C THR A 38 26.27 8.17 1.62
N LEU A 39 25.65 8.16 0.44
CA LEU A 39 24.74 7.12 -0.01
C LEU A 39 25.43 6.18 -1.00
N SER A 40 25.08 4.90 -0.97
CA SER A 40 25.57 3.91 -1.94
C SER A 40 24.97 4.09 -3.34
N ASP A 41 23.73 4.58 -3.41
CA ASP A 41 22.98 4.80 -4.64
C ASP A 41 22.30 6.17 -4.62
N ARG A 42 22.33 6.88 -5.74
CA ARG A 42 21.67 8.18 -5.91
C ARG A 42 20.16 8.08 -5.71
N GLN A 43 19.54 6.95 -6.07
CA GLN A 43 18.10 6.71 -5.90
C GLN A 43 17.67 6.61 -4.44
N LEU A 44 18.63 6.55 -3.50
CA LEU A 44 18.38 6.63 -2.06
C LEU A 44 18.40 8.07 -1.53
N ALA A 45 18.44 9.08 -2.41
CA ALA A 45 18.47 10.48 -2.03
C ALA A 45 17.42 10.83 -0.97
N CYS A 46 17.89 11.36 0.15
CA CYS A 46 17.08 11.69 1.32
C CYS A 46 17.58 12.99 1.97
N ALA A 47 16.87 13.47 2.97
CA ALA A 47 17.27 14.60 3.80
C ALA A 47 17.09 14.24 5.29
N PRO A 48 17.90 14.82 6.20
CA PRO A 48 17.67 14.69 7.63
C PRO A 48 16.25 15.12 7.99
N ILE A 49 15.55 14.34 8.82
CA ILE A 49 14.11 14.54 9.05
C ILE A 49 13.78 15.90 9.67
N HIS A 50 14.68 16.45 10.48
CA HIS A 50 14.52 17.76 11.12
C HIS A 50 15.07 18.91 10.29
N SER A 51 15.64 18.65 9.10
CA SER A 51 16.00 19.72 8.17
C SER A 51 14.77 20.41 7.62
N LYS A 52 14.95 21.63 7.08
CA LYS A 52 13.88 22.39 6.44
C LYS A 52 13.21 21.58 5.32
N GLU A 53 14.00 20.91 4.48
CA GLU A 53 13.48 20.14 3.35
C GLU A 53 12.87 18.81 3.78
N GLY A 54 13.43 18.16 4.81
CA GLY A 54 12.84 16.96 5.40
C GLY A 54 11.44 17.23 5.97
N GLN A 55 11.28 18.32 6.72
CA GLN A 55 9.98 18.77 7.23
C GLN A 55 9.03 19.20 6.12
N GLN A 56 9.53 19.93 5.10
CA GLN A 56 8.72 20.33 3.95
C GLN A 56 8.17 19.11 3.20
N TYR A 57 9.02 18.12 2.90
CA TYR A 57 8.59 16.88 2.25
C TYR A 57 7.54 16.16 3.10
N LEU A 58 7.75 16.06 4.42
CA LEU A 58 6.81 15.38 5.31
C LEU A 58 5.43 16.05 5.30
N GLN A 59 5.39 17.40 5.32
CA GLN A 59 4.14 18.16 5.24
C GLN A 59 3.42 17.95 3.91
N GLU A 60 4.12 18.05 2.78
CA GLU A 60 3.53 17.88 1.46
C GLU A 60 3.12 16.42 1.19
N MET A 61 3.87 15.44 1.70
CA MET A 61 3.49 14.03 1.70
C MET A 61 2.20 13.81 2.51
N ASN A 62 2.07 14.45 3.68
CA ASN A 62 0.84 14.39 4.47
C ASN A 62 -0.35 15.01 3.73
N ALA A 63 -0.16 16.13 3.02
CA ALA A 63 -1.19 16.71 2.17
C ALA A 63 -1.61 15.74 1.04
N ALA A 64 -0.65 15.08 0.40
CA ALA A 64 -0.93 14.05 -0.61
C ALA A 64 -1.66 12.83 -0.02
N ALA A 65 -1.33 12.42 1.21
CA ALA A 65 -2.02 11.36 1.93
C ALA A 65 -3.47 11.75 2.25
N ASN A 66 -3.70 12.98 2.70
CA ASN A 66 -5.05 13.51 2.95
C ASN A 66 -5.88 13.53 1.67
N PHE A 67 -5.30 13.96 0.55
CA PHE A 67 -5.96 13.89 -0.76
C PHE A 67 -6.30 12.44 -1.13
N ALA A 68 -5.41 11.49 -0.87
CA ALA A 68 -5.68 10.07 -1.13
C ALA A 68 -6.85 9.53 -0.28
N PHE A 69 -6.94 9.91 1.00
CA PHE A 69 -8.07 9.55 1.87
C PHE A 69 -9.38 10.18 1.36
N ALA A 70 -9.37 11.46 1.00
CA ALA A 70 -10.54 12.14 0.44
C ALA A 70 -11.01 11.47 -0.87
N ASN A 71 -10.07 11.13 -1.76
CA ASN A 71 -10.34 10.40 -2.99
C ASN A 71 -11.00 9.02 -2.71
N ARG A 72 -10.48 8.24 -1.77
CA ARG A 72 -11.10 6.94 -1.41
C ARG A 72 -12.46 7.10 -0.75
N SER A 73 -12.65 8.13 0.07
CA SER A 73 -13.96 8.46 0.66
C SER A 73 -15.00 8.79 -0.42
N ALA A 74 -14.64 9.61 -1.40
CA ALA A 74 -15.50 9.93 -2.53
C ALA A 74 -15.85 8.68 -3.36
N LEU A 75 -14.89 7.80 -3.63
CA LEU A 75 -15.13 6.53 -4.32
C LEU A 75 -16.05 5.60 -3.53
N ALA A 76 -15.88 5.51 -2.21
CA ALA A 76 -16.76 4.72 -1.35
C ALA A 76 -18.20 5.27 -1.34
N HIS A 77 -18.36 6.60 -1.34
CA HIS A 77 -19.68 7.22 -1.45
C HIS A 77 -20.34 6.92 -2.80
N ARG A 78 -19.62 7.07 -3.92
CA ARG A 78 -20.13 6.71 -5.26
C ARG A 78 -20.55 5.25 -5.35
N LEU A 79 -19.77 4.34 -4.76
CA LEU A 79 -20.12 2.92 -4.70
C LEU A 79 -21.47 2.72 -3.99
N ARG A 80 -21.69 3.39 -2.86
CA ARG A 80 -22.96 3.31 -2.11
C ARG A 80 -24.14 3.83 -2.92
N GLU A 81 -23.98 4.98 -3.60
CA GLU A 81 -25.02 5.54 -4.47
C GLU A 81 -25.42 4.55 -5.58
N VAL A 82 -24.44 3.94 -6.24
CA VAL A 82 -24.70 2.95 -7.31
C VAL A 82 -25.36 1.70 -6.74
N LEU A 83 -24.86 1.15 -5.62
CA LEU A 83 -25.48 -0.02 -4.99
C LEU A 83 -26.95 0.24 -4.61
N LYS A 84 -27.24 1.41 -4.05
CA LYS A 84 -28.60 1.81 -3.69
C LYS A 84 -29.51 1.91 -4.91
N LEU A 85 -29.01 2.49 -6.01
CA LEU A 85 -29.76 2.62 -7.25
C LEU A 85 -30.06 1.25 -7.88
N GLU A 86 -29.07 0.36 -7.96
CA GLU A 86 -29.20 -0.96 -8.58
C GLU A 86 -30.01 -1.95 -7.73
N MET A 87 -29.92 -1.86 -6.39
CA MET A 87 -30.66 -2.76 -5.49
C MET A 87 -32.06 -2.24 -5.13
N GLY A 88 -32.34 -0.96 -5.38
CA GLY A 88 -33.60 -0.31 -4.97
C GLY A 88 -33.76 -0.12 -3.46
N ILE A 89 -32.76 -0.51 -2.65
CA ILE A 89 -32.75 -0.35 -1.19
C ILE A 89 -31.42 0.24 -0.73
N ASP A 90 -31.44 0.95 0.39
CA ASP A 90 -30.23 1.42 1.04
C ASP A 90 -29.62 0.26 1.86
N GLY A 91 -28.54 -0.33 1.36
CA GLY A 91 -27.86 -1.45 2.03
C GLY A 91 -26.92 -0.99 3.15
N GLU A 92 -26.39 -1.94 3.94
CA GLU A 92 -25.47 -1.65 5.05
C GLU A 92 -23.99 -1.60 4.64
N ALA A 93 -23.67 -0.94 3.52
CA ALA A 93 -22.30 -0.86 3.01
C ALA A 93 -21.40 0.09 3.84
N ARG A 94 -20.91 -0.39 4.99
CA ARG A 94 -20.03 0.36 5.91
C ARG A 94 -18.55 0.15 5.58
N THR A 95 -17.73 1.16 5.84
CA THR A 95 -16.28 1.04 5.69
C THR A 95 -15.74 0.22 6.85
N LEU A 96 -15.17 -0.96 6.57
CA LEU A 96 -14.51 -1.78 7.59
C LEU A 96 -13.21 -1.13 8.09
N TYR A 97 -12.33 -0.75 7.16
CA TYR A 97 -11.06 -0.09 7.45
C TYR A 97 -10.51 0.59 6.19
N ASP A 98 -9.62 1.56 6.36
CA ASP A 98 -8.86 2.20 5.28
C ASP A 98 -7.37 2.28 5.68
N VAL A 99 -6.49 1.67 4.88
CA VAL A 99 -5.06 1.56 5.18
C VAL A 99 -4.20 2.06 4.02
N ALA A 100 -3.17 2.83 4.36
CA ALA A 100 -2.13 3.24 3.43
C ALA A 100 -1.01 2.18 3.36
N HIS A 101 -0.37 2.10 2.19
CA HIS A 101 0.77 1.19 1.97
C HIS A 101 2.00 1.85 1.34
N ASN A 102 1.88 3.14 1.00
CA ASN A 102 2.97 4.02 0.58
C ASN A 102 2.87 5.29 1.42
N ILE A 103 3.55 5.30 2.56
CA ILE A 103 3.46 6.38 3.55
C ILE A 103 4.68 6.34 4.48
N ALA A 104 5.12 7.51 4.95
CA ALA A 104 6.00 7.60 6.11
C ALA A 104 5.19 8.11 7.32
N LYS A 105 5.40 7.53 8.50
CA LYS A 105 4.72 7.94 9.73
C LYS A 105 5.73 8.06 10.87
N ILE A 106 5.58 9.12 11.66
CA ILE A 106 6.29 9.25 12.93
C ILE A 106 5.55 8.38 13.94
N GLU A 107 6.21 7.35 14.44
CA GLU A 107 5.64 6.36 15.34
C GLU A 107 6.63 6.04 16.46
N THR A 108 6.12 5.78 17.66
CA THR A 108 6.96 5.35 18.79
C THR A 108 7.04 3.83 18.81
N HIS A 109 8.25 3.29 18.81
CA HIS A 109 8.52 1.86 18.88
C HIS A 109 9.51 1.57 19.99
N ASN A 110 9.42 0.38 20.60
CA ASN A 110 10.41 -0.06 21.58
C ASN A 110 11.57 -0.76 20.86
N LEU A 111 12.76 -0.18 20.95
CA LEU A 111 14.00 -0.72 20.39
C LEU A 111 14.97 -1.01 21.52
N HIS A 112 15.29 -2.29 21.72
CA HIS A 112 16.21 -2.75 22.77
C HIS A 112 15.83 -2.23 24.16
N GLY A 113 14.53 -2.24 24.49
CA GLY A 113 14.01 -1.77 25.78
C GLY A 113 13.81 -0.26 25.88
N LYS A 114 14.15 0.52 24.86
CA LYS A 114 14.01 1.98 24.84
C LYS A 114 12.93 2.43 23.88
N ASN A 115 12.10 3.38 24.30
CA ASN A 115 11.15 4.02 23.40
C ASN A 115 11.91 4.94 22.43
N CYS A 116 11.69 4.73 21.13
CA CYS A 116 12.31 5.48 20.06
C CYS A 116 11.21 6.05 19.16
N GLN A 117 11.25 7.35 18.90
CA GLN A 117 10.41 7.99 17.90
C GLN A 117 11.06 7.78 16.53
N CYS A 118 10.42 6.96 15.71
CA CYS A 118 10.94 6.52 14.42
C CYS A 118 10.12 7.11 13.27
N ALA A 119 10.79 7.50 12.19
CA ALA A 119 10.13 7.73 10.92
C ALA A 119 10.01 6.42 10.14
N VAL A 120 8.89 5.74 10.31
CA VAL A 120 8.64 4.44 9.69
C VAL A 120 8.18 4.65 8.26
N HIS A 121 9.07 4.32 7.31
CA HIS A 121 8.81 4.39 5.88
C HIS A 121 8.22 3.06 5.39
N ARG A 122 7.00 3.10 4.87
CA ARG A 122 6.34 1.93 4.27
C ARG A 122 6.14 2.18 2.79
N LYS A 123 6.78 1.35 1.96
CA LYS A 123 6.59 1.33 0.50
C LYS A 123 6.18 -0.08 0.07
N GLY A 124 4.93 -0.26 -0.33
CA GLY A 124 4.35 -1.58 -0.57
C GLY A 124 4.17 -2.41 0.71
N ALA A 125 4.03 -1.77 1.87
CA ALA A 125 3.83 -2.41 3.16
C ALA A 125 2.74 -1.67 3.94
N THR A 126 1.90 -2.39 4.70
CA THR A 126 0.82 -1.80 5.48
C THR A 126 1.18 -1.73 6.96
N ARG A 127 0.51 -0.85 7.71
CA ARG A 127 0.58 -0.87 9.18
C ARG A 127 -0.26 -2.04 9.71
N ALA A 128 0.23 -2.72 10.74
CA ALA A 128 -0.35 -3.90 11.39
C ALA A 128 -0.14 -3.82 12.92
N PHE A 129 -0.72 -2.80 13.54
CA PHE A 129 -0.62 -2.62 14.98
C PHE A 129 -1.34 -3.74 15.76
N SER A 130 -0.79 -4.04 16.93
CA SER A 130 -1.36 -5.05 17.82
C SER A 130 -2.66 -4.56 18.47
N GLY A 131 -3.48 -5.51 18.94
CA GLY A 131 -4.76 -5.26 19.60
C GLY A 131 -4.64 -4.41 20.87
N ASP A 132 -3.59 -4.65 21.63
CA ASP A 132 -3.20 -3.88 22.81
C ASP A 132 -2.51 -2.54 22.48
N SER A 133 -2.37 -2.18 21.20
CA SER A 133 -1.84 -0.86 20.85
C SER A 133 -2.87 0.22 21.21
N GLY A 134 -2.42 1.28 21.90
CA GLY A 134 -3.25 2.45 22.19
C GLY A 134 -3.60 3.31 20.97
N HIS A 135 -3.30 2.84 19.75
CA HIS A 135 -3.41 3.59 18.49
C HIS A 135 -4.44 3.00 17.52
N ILE A 136 -5.17 1.96 17.91
CA ILE A 136 -6.25 1.37 17.12
C ILE A 136 -7.61 1.66 17.74
N GLU A 137 -8.66 1.52 16.94
CA GLU A 137 -10.04 1.66 17.39
C GLU A 137 -10.40 0.56 18.40
N SER A 138 -11.25 0.90 19.37
CA SER A 138 -11.68 -0.02 20.45
C SER A 138 -12.29 -1.31 19.93
N SER A 139 -13.03 -1.25 18.83
CA SER A 139 -13.63 -2.40 18.15
C SER A 139 -12.61 -3.45 17.70
N PHE A 140 -11.34 -3.08 17.53
CA PHE A 140 -10.26 -3.97 17.09
C PHE A 140 -9.28 -4.36 18.19
N GLN A 141 -9.49 -3.97 19.45
CA GLN A 141 -8.55 -4.27 20.54
C GLN A 141 -8.36 -5.77 20.80
N ASN A 142 -9.41 -6.57 20.60
CA ASN A 142 -9.33 -8.02 20.80
C ASN A 142 -8.82 -8.78 19.56
N THR A 143 -8.72 -8.09 18.41
CA THR A 143 -8.37 -8.70 17.12
C THR A 143 -7.04 -8.22 16.57
N GLY A 144 -6.57 -7.04 16.97
CA GLY A 144 -5.51 -6.33 16.24
C GLY A 144 -6.05 -5.54 15.05
N GLN A 145 -5.24 -4.60 14.57
CA GLN A 145 -5.62 -3.71 13.47
C GLN A 145 -5.94 -4.51 12.20
N PRO A 146 -7.03 -4.22 11.47
CA PRO A 146 -7.25 -4.79 10.15
C PRO A 146 -6.11 -4.45 9.18
N VAL A 147 -5.70 -5.47 8.42
CA VAL A 147 -4.67 -5.41 7.39
C VAL A 147 -5.31 -5.86 6.08
N LEU A 148 -5.52 -4.92 5.16
CA LEU A 148 -6.16 -5.19 3.88
C LEU A 148 -5.08 -5.53 2.85
N VAL A 149 -5.13 -6.75 2.32
CA VAL A 149 -4.18 -7.28 1.35
C VAL A 149 -4.89 -7.47 0.00
N PRO A 150 -4.94 -6.44 -0.87
CA PRO A 150 -5.38 -6.63 -2.25
C PRO A 150 -4.51 -7.67 -2.95
N GLY A 151 -5.16 -8.69 -3.52
CA GLY A 151 -4.52 -9.56 -4.50
C GLY A 151 -4.73 -9.03 -5.93
N ASP A 152 -4.92 -9.94 -6.87
CA ASP A 152 -5.12 -9.61 -8.29
C ASP A 152 -6.58 -9.78 -8.74
N MET A 153 -6.83 -9.51 -10.03
CA MET A 153 -8.17 -9.53 -10.61
C MET A 153 -8.82 -10.93 -10.70
N GLY A 154 -8.08 -12.01 -10.43
CA GLY A 154 -8.56 -13.39 -10.54
C GLY A 154 -8.43 -14.23 -9.27
N THR A 155 -7.39 -14.04 -8.45
CA THR A 155 -7.09 -14.92 -7.29
C THR A 155 -7.76 -14.50 -5.99
N GLY A 156 -8.19 -13.23 -5.90
CA GLY A 156 -8.91 -12.68 -4.77
C GLY A 156 -8.08 -11.75 -3.90
N SER A 157 -8.49 -11.59 -2.65
CA SER A 157 -7.84 -10.68 -1.68
C SER A 157 -7.96 -11.28 -0.30
N TRP A 158 -7.18 -10.76 0.64
CA TRP A 158 -7.21 -11.19 2.02
C TRP A 158 -7.46 -10.01 2.96
N ILE A 159 -8.24 -10.28 4.00
CA ILE A 159 -8.22 -9.48 5.22
C ILE A 159 -7.41 -10.27 6.24
N MET A 160 -6.39 -9.64 6.75
CA MET A 160 -5.60 -10.09 7.88
C MET A 160 -5.85 -9.16 9.07
N ALA A 161 -5.31 -9.51 10.23
CA ALA A 161 -5.27 -8.63 11.40
C ALA A 161 -3.87 -8.61 11.97
N GLY A 162 -3.47 -7.50 12.58
CA GLY A 162 -2.25 -7.44 13.39
C GLY A 162 -2.25 -8.46 14.54
N PRO A 163 -1.15 -8.55 15.29
CA PRO A 163 -1.09 -9.36 16.51
C PRO A 163 -2.23 -8.98 17.47
N LYS A 164 -2.70 -9.93 18.29
CA LYS A 164 -3.68 -9.60 19.34
C LYS A 164 -3.02 -8.81 20.47
N THR A 165 -1.83 -9.23 20.86
CA THR A 165 -1.01 -8.61 21.89
C THR A 165 0.43 -8.59 21.44
N GLY A 166 1.19 -7.61 21.93
CA GLY A 166 2.59 -7.42 21.60
C GLY A 166 2.80 -6.95 20.15
N GLN A 167 3.53 -5.85 19.98
CA GLN A 167 3.82 -5.34 18.65
C GLN A 167 4.78 -6.29 17.90
N ASN A 168 4.51 -6.54 16.61
CA ASN A 168 5.38 -7.38 15.78
C ASN A 168 6.79 -6.78 15.59
N GLN A 169 7.72 -7.64 15.15
CA GLN A 169 9.13 -7.30 14.91
C GLN A 169 9.41 -6.36 13.72
N ALA A 170 8.37 -5.92 12.99
CA ALA A 170 8.50 -5.12 11.78
C ALA A 170 7.95 -3.70 11.95
N PHE A 171 8.17 -3.08 13.13
CA PHE A 171 7.63 -1.75 13.46
C PHE A 171 6.11 -1.67 13.25
N GLY A 172 5.41 -2.74 13.64
CA GLY A 172 3.98 -2.88 13.38
C GLY A 172 3.62 -2.75 11.92
N SER A 173 4.32 -3.48 11.07
CA SER A 173 4.07 -3.51 9.62
C SER A 173 3.75 -4.93 9.15
N SER A 174 3.10 -5.01 7.98
CA SER A 174 2.78 -6.25 7.28
C SER A 174 2.84 -6.04 5.76
N CYS A 175 2.59 -7.10 5.00
CA CYS A 175 2.50 -7.04 3.55
C CYS A 175 1.31 -6.16 3.10
N HIS A 176 1.37 -5.70 1.85
CA HIS A 176 0.26 -5.00 1.20
C HIS A 176 -0.40 -5.86 0.10
N GLY A 177 0.33 -6.76 -0.52
CA GLY A 177 -0.17 -7.58 -1.62
C GLY A 177 0.88 -8.61 -2.02
N ALA A 178 0.59 -9.40 -3.05
CA ALA A 178 1.50 -10.45 -3.51
C ALA A 178 2.84 -9.92 -4.05
N GLY A 179 2.84 -8.68 -4.55
CA GLY A 179 3.99 -8.11 -5.25
C GLY A 179 4.14 -8.67 -6.66
N ARG A 180 4.77 -7.90 -7.54
CA ARG A 180 4.90 -8.27 -8.96
C ARG A 180 6.01 -9.28 -9.16
N ALA A 181 5.73 -10.32 -9.94
CA ALA A 181 6.72 -11.24 -10.50
C ALA A 181 7.24 -10.76 -11.86
N LEU A 182 6.40 -10.05 -12.63
CA LEU A 182 6.76 -9.50 -13.95
C LEU A 182 6.70 -7.97 -13.97
N SER A 183 7.65 -7.35 -14.69
CA SER A 183 7.56 -5.92 -15.01
C SER A 183 6.32 -5.65 -15.87
N ARG A 184 5.76 -4.43 -15.79
CA ARG A 184 4.60 -4.02 -16.60
C ARG A 184 4.85 -4.18 -18.10
N THR A 185 6.05 -3.79 -18.54
CA THR A 185 6.46 -3.93 -19.95
C THR A 185 6.51 -5.38 -20.40
N LYS A 186 7.03 -6.29 -19.56
CA LYS A 186 7.07 -7.71 -19.88
C LYS A 186 5.65 -8.30 -19.92
N ALA A 187 4.82 -8.00 -18.91
CA ALA A 187 3.43 -8.46 -18.85
C ALA A 187 2.62 -8.01 -20.08
N LYS A 188 2.74 -6.74 -20.50
CA LYS A 188 2.12 -6.23 -21.73
C LYS A 188 2.50 -7.01 -22.99
N LYS A 189 3.77 -7.43 -23.09
CA LYS A 189 4.28 -8.15 -24.26
C LYS A 189 3.85 -9.61 -24.27
N THR A 190 3.68 -10.22 -23.10
CA THR A 190 3.45 -11.67 -22.97
C THR A 190 2.00 -12.04 -22.72
N ILE A 191 1.15 -11.10 -22.29
CA ILE A 191 -0.23 -11.39 -21.85
C ILE A 191 -1.24 -10.72 -22.76
N ASP A 192 -2.08 -11.55 -23.39
CA ASP A 192 -3.23 -11.10 -24.17
C ASP A 192 -4.39 -10.72 -23.25
N GLY A 193 -4.66 -9.42 -23.13
CA GLY A 193 -5.72 -8.87 -22.27
C GLY A 193 -7.13 -9.31 -22.68
N LYS A 194 -7.39 -9.60 -23.96
CA LYS A 194 -8.72 -10.05 -24.42
C LYS A 194 -8.97 -11.49 -23.97
N LYS A 195 -7.98 -12.37 -24.16
CA LYS A 195 -8.05 -13.75 -23.67
C LYS A 195 -8.15 -13.81 -22.15
N LEU A 196 -7.39 -12.95 -21.46
CA LEU A 196 -7.47 -12.84 -20.01
C LEU A 196 -8.88 -12.44 -19.55
N LYS A 197 -9.48 -11.42 -20.19
CA LYS A 197 -10.85 -11.00 -19.89
C LYS A 197 -11.83 -12.15 -20.05
N GLN A 198 -11.80 -12.84 -21.19
CA GLN A 198 -12.66 -13.99 -21.46
C GLN A 198 -12.48 -15.10 -20.41
N ARG A 199 -11.23 -15.43 -20.05
CA ARG A 199 -10.95 -16.41 -19.01
C ARG A 199 -11.58 -16.04 -17.67
N LEU A 200 -11.43 -14.77 -17.25
CA LEU A 200 -11.99 -14.29 -15.99
C LEU A 200 -13.53 -14.26 -16.01
N GLU A 201 -14.13 -13.80 -17.11
CA GLU A 201 -15.59 -13.78 -17.29
C GLU A 201 -16.18 -15.20 -17.31
N ASN A 202 -15.50 -16.15 -17.94
CA ASN A 202 -15.88 -17.57 -17.92
C ASN A 202 -15.78 -18.20 -16.53
N SER A 203 -14.91 -17.65 -15.66
CA SER A 203 -14.83 -18.05 -14.24
C SER A 203 -15.86 -17.36 -13.34
N GLY A 204 -16.75 -16.54 -13.91
CA GLY A 204 -17.80 -15.82 -13.17
C GLY A 204 -17.41 -14.43 -12.67
N ILE A 205 -16.26 -13.89 -13.09
CA ILE A 205 -15.77 -12.57 -12.68
C ILE A 205 -16.10 -11.55 -13.76
N ARG A 206 -16.95 -10.56 -13.45
CA ARG A 206 -17.29 -9.48 -14.39
C ARG A 206 -16.17 -8.44 -14.41
N ILE A 207 -15.64 -8.15 -15.60
CA ILE A 207 -14.50 -7.24 -15.77
C ILE A 207 -14.93 -5.99 -16.54
N HIS A 208 -14.75 -4.83 -15.93
CA HIS A 208 -14.83 -3.53 -16.59
C HIS A 208 -13.47 -2.83 -16.54
N ALA A 209 -12.89 -2.55 -17.71
CA ALA A 209 -11.60 -1.89 -17.82
C ALA A 209 -11.69 -0.70 -18.79
N SER A 210 -11.13 0.45 -18.39
CA SER A 210 -11.08 1.67 -19.19
C SER A 210 -10.34 1.47 -20.52
N THR A 211 -9.28 0.65 -20.52
CA THR A 211 -8.47 0.34 -21.69
C THR A 211 -8.03 -1.13 -21.70
N PRO A 212 -7.87 -1.77 -22.88
CA PRO A 212 -7.43 -3.15 -22.96
C PRO A 212 -6.06 -3.43 -22.31
N ASN A 213 -5.13 -2.45 -22.39
CA ASN A 213 -3.75 -2.61 -21.92
C ASN A 213 -3.65 -2.77 -20.40
N VAL A 214 -4.56 -2.15 -19.65
CA VAL A 214 -4.59 -2.22 -18.18
C VAL A 214 -4.82 -3.66 -17.70
N LEU A 215 -5.54 -4.48 -18.47
CA LEU A 215 -5.76 -5.89 -18.13
C LEU A 215 -4.49 -6.72 -18.24
N SER A 216 -3.69 -6.51 -19.29
CA SER A 216 -2.42 -7.21 -19.46
C SER A 216 -1.39 -6.83 -18.38
N GLU A 217 -1.35 -5.57 -17.96
CA GLU A 217 -0.41 -5.11 -16.92
C GLU A 217 -0.70 -5.71 -15.55
N GLU A 218 -1.98 -5.91 -15.25
CA GLU A 218 -2.48 -6.29 -13.92
C GLU A 218 -2.93 -7.75 -13.84
N ALA A 219 -2.54 -8.55 -14.84
CA ALA A 219 -2.91 -9.95 -14.94
C ALA A 219 -2.45 -10.76 -13.72
N PRO A 220 -3.21 -11.77 -13.26
CA PRO A 220 -2.82 -12.64 -12.15
C PRO A 220 -1.42 -13.23 -12.34
N ASP A 221 -1.11 -13.67 -13.56
CA ASP A 221 0.18 -14.26 -13.93
C ASP A 221 1.38 -13.28 -13.84
N ALA A 222 1.13 -11.99 -13.61
CA ALA A 222 2.17 -10.98 -13.39
C ALA A 222 2.52 -10.79 -11.90
N TYR A 223 1.79 -11.43 -10.99
CA TYR A 223 1.95 -11.35 -9.55
C TYR A 223 2.47 -12.68 -8.97
N LYS A 224 3.03 -12.62 -7.75
CA LYS A 224 3.32 -13.83 -6.97
C LYS A 224 2.00 -14.44 -6.47
N ASP A 225 2.06 -15.65 -5.93
CA ASP A 225 0.91 -16.23 -5.25
C ASP A 225 0.62 -15.44 -3.95
N VAL A 226 -0.58 -14.86 -3.88
CA VAL A 226 -1.00 -14.12 -2.68
C VAL A 226 -1.13 -15.05 -1.48
N ASP A 227 -1.56 -16.30 -1.65
CA ASP A 227 -1.75 -17.23 -0.54
C ASP A 227 -0.41 -17.60 0.10
N GLU A 228 0.64 -17.76 -0.71
CA GLU A 228 2.01 -17.97 -0.23
C GLU A 228 2.49 -16.77 0.59
N VAL A 229 2.26 -15.54 0.10
CA VAL A 229 2.63 -14.32 0.83
C VAL A 229 1.90 -14.22 2.18
N ILE A 230 0.63 -14.61 2.22
CA ILE A 230 -0.19 -14.61 3.45
C ILE A 230 0.33 -15.65 4.45
N ASP A 231 0.64 -16.86 4.00
CA ASP A 231 1.19 -17.91 4.85
C ASP A 231 2.55 -17.51 5.45
N LEU A 232 3.45 -16.96 4.64
CA LEU A 232 4.75 -16.47 5.10
C LEU A 232 4.60 -15.29 6.08
N THR A 233 3.68 -14.36 5.81
CA THR A 233 3.38 -13.22 6.70
C THR A 233 2.87 -13.69 8.06
N ASN A 234 2.04 -14.74 8.07
CA ASN A 234 1.52 -15.36 9.29
C ASN A 234 2.60 -16.09 10.07
N LYS A 235 3.39 -16.94 9.39
CA LYS A 235 4.51 -17.67 10.00
C LYS A 235 5.55 -16.75 10.62
N ALA A 236 5.80 -15.58 10.02
CA ALA A 236 6.69 -14.56 10.55
C ALA A 236 6.08 -13.73 11.71
N GLY A 237 4.82 -14.00 12.09
CA GLY A 237 4.12 -13.30 13.17
C GLY A 237 3.80 -11.84 12.88
N LEU A 238 3.75 -11.44 11.60
CA LEU A 238 3.55 -10.04 11.20
C LEU A 238 2.08 -9.65 11.20
N ALA A 239 1.23 -10.51 10.64
CA ALA A 239 -0.22 -10.39 10.65
C ALA A 239 -0.83 -11.79 10.51
N ARG A 240 -2.07 -11.96 10.97
CA ARG A 240 -2.79 -13.24 11.01
C ARG A 240 -3.91 -13.24 9.98
N PRO A 241 -4.11 -14.31 9.20
CA PRO A 241 -5.21 -14.41 8.24
C PRO A 241 -6.55 -14.39 8.98
N VAL A 242 -7.52 -13.67 8.43
CA VAL A 242 -8.89 -13.60 8.97
C VAL A 242 -9.88 -14.14 7.95
N VAL A 243 -9.90 -13.59 6.74
CA VAL A 243 -10.81 -14.04 5.68
C VAL A 243 -10.19 -13.86 4.30
N ARG A 244 -10.41 -14.84 3.44
CA ARG A 244 -10.11 -14.77 2.01
C ARG A 244 -11.35 -14.38 1.23
N MET A 245 -11.22 -13.39 0.36
CA MET A 245 -12.28 -12.86 -0.48
C MET A 245 -12.04 -13.26 -1.94
N LYS A 246 -13.10 -13.66 -2.65
CA LYS A 246 -13.06 -13.89 -4.10
C LYS A 246 -13.73 -12.72 -4.83
N PRO A 247 -13.22 -12.28 -5.98
CA PRO A 247 -13.80 -11.16 -6.70
C PRO A 247 -14.99 -11.64 -7.55
N ASN A 248 -16.10 -10.91 -7.52
CA ASN A 248 -17.22 -11.11 -8.46
C ASN A 248 -17.23 -10.06 -9.56
N ILE A 249 -16.77 -8.84 -9.24
CA ILE A 249 -16.74 -7.69 -10.15
C ILE A 249 -15.41 -6.97 -9.96
N VAL A 250 -14.72 -6.67 -11.05
CA VAL A 250 -13.49 -5.88 -11.05
C VAL A 250 -13.66 -4.69 -11.98
N ILE A 251 -13.54 -3.49 -11.41
CA ILE A 251 -13.53 -2.22 -12.16
C ILE A 251 -12.12 -1.66 -12.11
N LYS A 252 -11.49 -1.47 -13.27
CA LYS A 252 -10.13 -0.96 -13.39
C LYS A 252 -10.08 0.26 -14.30
N GLY A 253 -9.54 1.35 -13.77
CA GLY A 253 -9.30 2.62 -14.46
C GLY A 253 -7.91 2.70 -15.05
#